data_AF-A0A7W0XPF0-F1
#
_entry.id   AF-A0A7W0XPF0-F1
#
_cell.length_a   1.000
_cell.length_b   1.000
_cell.length_c   1.000
_cell.angle_alpha   90.00
_cell.angle_beta   90.00
_cell.angle_gamma   90.00
#
_symmetry.space_group_name_H-M   'P 1'
#
loop_
_entity.id
_entity.type
_entity.pdbx_description
1 polymer ?
#
loop_
_entity_poly.entity_id
_entity_poly.type
_entity_poly.pdbx_seq_one_letter_code
_entity_poly.pdbx_strand_id
1 'polypeptide(L)' 'MRITLREPLIKKLVALPETGMGFQFVDLMLGDGRVVPNVVVLNAEVADIPDGVESVQESDIVDVRLAPYE' A
#
# COMPACT_ATOMS: atom_id res chain seq x y z
N MET A 1 7.07 0.51 -9.66
CA MET A 1 5.88 0.33 -10.54
C MET A 1 4.62 0.85 -9.85
N ARG A 2 3.55 1.21 -10.56
CA ARG A 2 2.32 1.74 -9.93
C ARG A 2 1.14 0.78 -10.08
N ILE A 3 0.44 0.55 -8.98
CA ILE A 3 -0.74 -0.31 -8.91
C ILE A 3 -1.87 0.47 -8.26
N THR A 4 -3.05 0.43 -8.87
CA THR A 4 -4.27 0.97 -8.27
C THR A 4 -4.80 -0.05 -7.26
N LEU A 5 -5.05 0.40 -6.03
CA LEU A 5 -5.59 -0.43 -4.97
C LEU A 5 -7.09 -0.68 -5.18
N ARG A 6 -7.58 -1.79 -4.65
CA ARG A 6 -9.01 -2.12 -4.68
C ARG A 6 -9.79 -1.27 -3.69
N GLU A 7 -11.06 -0.99 -3.99
CA GLU A 7 -11.96 -0.19 -3.13
C GLU A 7 -11.92 -0.50 -1.63
N PRO A 8 -11.87 -1.77 -1.18
CA PRO A 8 -11.79 -2.07 0.25
C PRO A 8 -10.53 -1.50 0.91
N LEU A 9 -9.40 -1.56 0.21
CA LEU A 9 -8.11 -1.05 0.68
C LEU A 9 -8.10 0.48 0.65
N ILE A 10 -8.66 1.08 -0.41
CA ILE A 10 -8.82 2.54 -0.51
C ILE A 10 -9.64 3.06 0.66
N LYS A 11 -10.82 2.47 0.92
CA LYS A 11 -11.69 2.86 2.05
C LYS A 11 -10.98 2.73 3.40
N LYS A 12 -10.15 1.69 3.55
CA LYS A 12 -9.31 1.51 4.74
C LYS A 12 -8.27 2.62 4.88
N LEU A 13 -7.56 2.95 3.81
CA LEU A 13 -6.51 3.98 3.80
C LEU A 13 -7.05 5.39 4.03
N VAL A 14 -8.20 5.73 3.44
CA VAL A 14 -8.89 7.00 3.68
C VAL A 14 -9.30 7.16 5.15
N ALA A 15 -9.58 6.07 5.86
CA ALA A 15 -9.92 6.08 7.28
C ALA A 15 -8.68 6.15 8.21
N LEU A 16 -7.48 6.06 7.64
CA LEU A 16 -6.21 6.10 8.38
C LEU A 16 -5.55 7.48 8.21
N PRO A 17 -4.76 7.94 9.21
CA PRO A 17 -4.06 9.21 9.09
C PRO A 17 -3.10 9.21 7.90
N GLU A 18 -3.05 10.33 7.18
CA GLU A 18 -2.06 10.54 6.12
C GLU A 18 -0.66 10.75 6.71
N THR A 19 0.36 10.34 5.95
CA THR A 19 1.74 10.60 6.35
C THR A 19 2.17 12.04 6.06
N GLY A 20 1.71 12.56 4.93
CA GLY A 20 1.90 13.94 4.49
C GLY A 20 0.79 14.34 3.53
N MET A 21 0.91 15.46 2.83
CA MET A 21 -0.14 15.94 1.92
C MET A 21 -0.41 14.95 0.78
N GLY A 22 -1.45 14.13 0.92
CA GLY A 22 -1.91 13.20 -0.11
C GLY A 22 -1.05 11.94 -0.27
N PHE A 23 -0.31 11.53 0.76
CA PHE A 23 0.38 10.24 0.73
C PHE A 23 0.52 9.58 2.09
N GLN A 24 0.67 8.25 2.08
CA GLN A 24 0.87 7.39 3.26
C GLN A 24 2.00 6.41 3.00
N PHE A 25 2.84 6.14 4.00
CA PHE A 25 3.70 4.94 3.99
C PHE A 25 2.95 3.76 4.60
N VAL A 26 2.93 2.65 3.87
CA VAL A 26 2.21 1.45 4.26
C VAL A 26 3.04 0.21 4.04
N ASP A 27 2.79 -0.80 4.86
CA ASP A 27 3.20 -2.16 4.59
C ASP A 27 2.06 -2.88 3.87
N LEU A 28 2.32 -3.37 2.65
CA LEU A 28 1.37 -4.18 1.90
C LEU A 28 1.46 -5.63 2.33
N MET A 29 0.32 -6.24 2.65
CA MET A 29 0.21 -7.66 2.97
C MET A 29 -0.26 -8.41 1.74
N LEU A 30 0.55 -9.38 1.29
CA LEU A 30 0.23 -10.22 0.15
C LEU A 30 -0.46 -11.51 0.62
N GLY A 31 -1.32 -12.08 -0.24
CA GLY A 31 -2.09 -13.29 0.06
C GLY A 31 -1.23 -14.54 0.25
N ASP A 32 0.02 -14.52 -0.20
CA ASP A 32 1.02 -15.57 0.03
C ASP A 32 1.78 -15.43 1.36
N GLY A 33 1.42 -14.43 2.18
CA GLY A 33 2.04 -14.16 3.47
C GLY A 33 3.28 -13.27 3.42
N ARG A 34 3.74 -12.86 2.22
CA ARG A 34 4.81 -11.85 2.10
C ARG A 34 4.29 -10.47 2.51
N VAL A 35 5.20 -9.66 3.05
CA VAL A 35 4.95 -8.25 3.37
C VAL A 35 5.90 -7.41 2.53
N VAL A 36 5.36 -6.40 1.85
CA VAL A 36 6.15 -5.39 1.14
C VAL A 36 6.18 -4.14 2.01
N PRO A 37 7.29 -3.87 2.72
CA PRO A 37 7.34 -2.78 3.67
C PRO A 37 7.55 -1.42 2.99
N ASN A 38 7.17 -0.35 3.68
CA ASN A 38 7.47 1.05 3.31
C ASN A 38 7.03 1.45 1.88
N VAL A 39 5.88 0.95 1.44
CA VAL A 39 5.28 1.32 0.16
C VAL A 39 4.62 2.68 0.28
N VAL A 40 4.90 3.56 -0.69
CA VAL A 40 4.21 4.85 -0.77
C VAL A 40 2.86 4.65 -1.43
N VAL A 41 1.79 5.06 -0.78
CA VAL A 41 0.46 5.16 -1.39
C VAL A 41 0.09 6.62 -1.55
N LEU A 42 -0.21 7.02 -2.79
CA LEU A 42 -0.65 8.36 -3.15
C LEU A 42 -2.18 8.42 -3.17
N ASN A 43 -2.74 9.45 -2.51
CA ASN A 43 -4.16 9.73 -2.39
C ASN A 43 -5.00 8.52 -1.93
N ALA A 44 -4.44 7.62 -1.10
CA ALA A 44 -5.06 6.36 -0.69
C ALA A 44 -5.40 5.38 -1.84
N GLU A 45 -4.98 5.65 -3.08
CA GLU A 45 -5.42 4.91 -4.27
C GLU A 45 -4.27 4.24 -5.02
N VAL A 46 -3.12 4.91 -5.15
CA VAL A 46 -2.04 4.46 -6.02
C VAL A 46 -0.84 4.03 -5.19
N ALA A 47 -0.57 2.73 -5.14
CA ALA A 47 0.62 2.18 -4.50
C ALA A 47 1.82 2.23 -5.47
N ASP A 48 2.91 2.90 -5.05
CA ASP A 48 4.19 2.93 -5.74
C ASP A 48 5.09 1.83 -5.17
N ILE A 49 5.11 0.70 -5.88
CA ILE A 49 5.84 -0.50 -5.50
C ILE A 49 7.33 -0.31 -5.84
N PRO A 50 8.25 -0.54 -4.88
CA PRO A 50 9.67 -0.35 -5.07
C PRO A 50 10.26 -1.30 -6.12
N ASP A 51 11.28 -0.82 -6.84
CA ASP A 51 12.03 -1.61 -7.80
C ASP A 51 12.76 -2.75 -7.09
N GLY A 52 12.46 -4.00 -7.47
CA GLY A 52 12.94 -5.23 -6.80
C GLY A 52 11.82 -6.15 -6.32
N VAL A 53 10.58 -5.64 -6.24
CA VAL A 53 9.39 -6.45 -5.98
C VAL A 53 8.73 -6.79 -7.31
N GLU A 54 9.19 -7.87 -7.93
CA GLU A 54 8.63 -8.34 -9.21
C GLU A 54 7.33 -9.12 -8.98
N SER A 55 6.35 -8.95 -9.88
CA SER A 55 5.09 -9.71 -9.93
C SER A 55 4.10 -9.51 -8.78
N VAL A 56 3.95 -8.30 -8.24
CA VAL A 56 2.80 -7.97 -7.37
C VAL A 56 1.68 -7.38 -8.21
N GLN A 57 0.47 -7.93 -8.09
CA GLN A 57 -0.75 -7.37 -8.67
C GLN A 57 -1.67 -6.87 -7.57
N GLU A 58 -2.66 -6.03 -7.91
CA GLU A 58 -3.67 -5.54 -6.96
C GLU A 58 -4.42 -6.69 -6.25
N SER A 59 -4.57 -7.82 -6.95
CA SER A 59 -5.30 -8.99 -6.48
C SER A 59 -4.55 -9.76 -5.40
N ASP A 60 -3.22 -9.66 -5.41
CA ASP A 60 -2.35 -10.29 -4.42
C ASP A 60 -2.37 -9.54 -3.09
N ILE A 61 -2.65 -8.23 -3.11
CA ILE A 61 -2.70 -7.40 -1.90
C ILE A 61 -4.01 -7.68 -1.16
N VAL A 62 -3.90 -8.34 0.01
CA VAL A 62 -5.04 -8.71 0.85
C VAL A 62 -5.30 -7.70 1.96
N ASP A 63 -4.27 -6.98 2.41
CA ASP A 63 -4.41 -5.97 3.45
C ASP A 63 -3.30 -4.90 3.36
N VAL A 64 -3.51 -3.78 4.03
CA VAL A 64 -2.55 -2.66 4.16
C VAL A 64 -2.49 -2.19 5.61
N ARG A 65 -1.30 -1.85 6.09
CA ARG A 65 -1.10 -1.26 7.43
C ARG A 65 -0.19 -0.05 7.33
N LEU A 66 -0.41 0.96 8.16
CA LEU A 66 0.53 2.08 8.22
C LEU A 66 1.90 1.58 8.65
N ALA A 67 2.93 1.96 7.89
CA ALA A 67 4.30 1.69 8.27
C ALA A 67 4.64 2.52 9.51
N PRO A 68 5.37 1.96 10.48
CA PRO A 68 5.85 2.73 11.62
C PRO A 68 6.77 3.86 11.14
N TYR A 69 6.55 5.06 11.65
CA TYR A 69 7.52 6.15 11.53
C TYR A 69 8.70 5.83 12.44
N GLU A 70 9.85 5.47 11.87
CA GLU A 70 11.14 5.50 12.56
C GLU A 70 11.95 6.72 12.12
#